data_AF-A0AAX4IYF2-F1
#
_entry.id   AF-A0AAX4IYF2-F1
#
_cell.length_a   1.000
_cell.length_b   1.000
_cell.length_c   1.000
_cell.angle_alpha   90.00
_cell.angle_beta   90.00
_cell.angle_gamma   90.00
#
_symmetry.space_group_name_H-M   'P 1'
#
loop_
_entity.id
_entity.type
_entity.pdbx_description
1 polymer ?
#
loop_
_entity_poly.entity_id
_entity_poly.type
_entity_poly.pdbx_seq_one_letter_code
_entity_poly.pdbx_strand_id
1 'polypeptide(L)'
;MEQGPFDSDQVELQWWDQLPSVPAVTSLLLRQQNRRRWKLDSLAHMFARFPRLQEVHYEPWREWDLYQRHTDGGYQYLFESIQHSNINLKELVVFENFNQQYPVTMRRFIDGVEQTGCDRIRNPDPAVGKMIALTSLKLEHLAASFIAGASHFFEIRPAWEWPNLASLVLTSKLLTPDENSTMIGAMLRAASAAAMKMPRLETMEIWNGRKGLAALFRYQAFRNTHQAVIVWRGTWKLAMEPSTIQAWEALMYQYNGWRLDLVQEQLDEAAIKSHGDAVHHLILSGQVIRPISLWQIQREQEALEGVDTV
;
A
#
# COMPACT_ATOMS: atom_id res chain seq x y z
N MET A 1 9.55 14.07 26.35
CA MET A 1 10.47 13.55 25.32
C MET A 1 11.81 13.34 25.98
N GLU A 2 12.25 12.11 26.14
CA GLU A 2 13.63 11.83 26.53
C GLU A 2 14.56 12.37 25.44
N GLN A 3 15.63 13.07 25.82
CA GLN A 3 16.65 13.51 24.87
C GLN A 3 17.27 12.26 24.24
N GLY A 4 17.14 12.13 22.92
CA GLY A 4 17.86 11.12 22.16
C GLY A 4 19.38 11.35 22.24
N PRO A 5 20.20 10.45 21.68
CA PRO A 5 21.65 10.57 21.74
C PRO A 5 22.23 11.75 20.93
N PHE A 6 21.39 12.51 20.22
CA PHE A 6 21.78 13.62 19.37
C PHE A 6 21.10 14.91 19.81
N ASP A 7 21.86 16.02 19.75
CA ASP A 7 21.39 17.35 20.16
C ASP A 7 20.33 17.93 19.22
N SER A 8 20.27 17.46 17.96
CA SER A 8 19.24 17.83 16.98
C SER A 8 19.10 16.79 15.87
N ASP A 9 17.99 16.86 15.13
CA ASP A 9 17.76 16.02 13.94
C ASP A 9 18.85 16.24 12.88
N GLN A 10 19.31 17.47 12.70
CA GLN A 10 20.36 17.76 11.71
C GLN A 10 21.69 17.08 12.06
N VAL A 11 22.04 17.01 13.35
CA VAL A 11 23.24 16.30 13.82
C VAL A 11 23.10 14.79 13.61
N GLU A 12 21.90 14.24 13.85
CA GLU A 12 21.60 12.83 13.56
C GLU A 12 21.78 12.50 12.07
N LEU A 13 21.24 13.32 11.16
CA LEU A 13 21.37 13.10 9.71
C LEU A 13 22.82 13.22 9.23
N GLN A 14 23.56 14.21 9.73
CA GLN A 14 25.00 14.34 9.44
C GLN A 14 25.80 13.14 9.93
N TRP A 15 25.44 12.58 11.08
CA TRP A 15 26.07 11.36 11.59
C TRP A 15 25.83 10.17 10.66
N TRP A 16 24.60 9.97 10.16
CA TRP A 16 24.31 8.93 9.17
C TRP A 16 25.13 9.10 7.89
N ASP A 17 25.29 10.34 7.41
CA ASP A 17 26.05 10.64 6.21
C ASP A 17 27.56 10.39 6.32
N GLN A 18 28.10 10.39 7.55
CA GLN A 18 29.50 10.07 7.83
C GLN A 18 29.76 8.56 7.88
N LEU A 19 28.72 7.73 8.00
CA LEU A 19 28.90 6.29 8.04
C LEU A 19 29.38 5.75 6.68
N PRO A 20 30.28 4.74 6.69
CA PRO A 20 30.75 4.12 5.46
C PRO A 20 29.61 3.41 4.74
N SER A 21 29.70 3.32 3.41
CA SER A 21 28.80 2.47 2.64
C SER A 21 28.92 1.00 3.06
N VAL A 22 27.79 0.30 3.10
CA VAL A 22 27.69 -1.11 3.49
C VAL A 22 27.10 -1.92 2.32
N PRO A 23 27.92 -2.35 1.34
CA PRO A 23 27.45 -3.12 0.19
C PRO A 23 26.93 -4.52 0.53
N ALA A 24 27.19 -5.01 1.75
CA ALA A 24 26.73 -6.32 2.20
C ALA A 24 25.20 -6.36 2.42
N VAL A 25 24.56 -5.20 2.61
CA VAL A 25 23.10 -5.12 2.82
C VAL A 25 22.39 -5.13 1.48
N THR A 26 21.66 -6.20 1.19
CA THR A 26 20.85 -6.37 -0.02
C THR A 26 19.35 -6.39 0.26
N SER A 27 18.93 -6.70 1.48
CA SER A 27 17.52 -6.74 1.89
C SER A 27 17.38 -6.13 3.26
N LEU A 28 16.34 -5.32 3.46
CA LEU A 28 16.02 -4.69 4.73
C LEU A 28 14.58 -4.99 5.14
N LEU A 29 14.41 -5.41 6.39
CA LEU A 29 13.12 -5.75 6.96
C LEU A 29 12.88 -4.99 8.28
N LEU A 30 11.91 -4.10 8.27
CA LEU A 30 11.45 -3.30 9.41
C LEU A 30 10.01 -3.68 9.74
N ARG A 31 9.84 -4.66 10.63
CA ARG A 31 8.53 -5.24 10.98
C ARG A 31 7.73 -4.39 11.97
N GLN A 32 6.43 -4.62 11.97
CA GLN A 32 5.48 -4.00 12.91
C GLN A 32 5.73 -4.40 14.38
N GLN A 33 6.53 -5.43 14.67
CA GLN A 33 6.71 -6.00 16.01
C GLN A 33 6.96 -4.96 17.12
N ASN A 34 7.67 -3.87 16.80
CA ASN A 34 8.00 -2.83 17.77
C ASN A 34 6.94 -1.73 17.87
N ARG A 35 5.92 -1.72 16.98
CA ARG A 35 4.95 -0.62 16.73
C ARG A 35 5.60 0.77 16.60
N ARG A 36 6.91 0.80 16.36
CA ARG A 36 7.73 1.99 16.24
C ARG A 36 7.87 2.34 14.77
N ARG A 37 7.53 3.58 14.46
CA ARG A 37 7.91 4.23 13.21
C ARG A 37 9.33 4.76 13.36
N TRP A 38 10.19 4.43 12.41
CA TRP A 38 11.49 5.09 12.31
C TRP A 38 11.30 6.46 11.69
N LYS A 39 12.11 7.45 12.12
CA LYS A 39 12.16 8.74 11.45
C LYS A 39 12.47 8.53 9.96
N LEU A 40 11.65 9.08 9.09
CA LEU A 40 11.70 8.82 7.65
C LEU A 40 12.97 9.41 7.03
N ASP A 41 13.43 10.55 7.55
CA ASP A 41 14.72 11.15 7.21
C ASP A 41 15.88 10.23 7.59
N SER A 42 15.90 9.69 8.81
CA SER A 42 16.93 8.73 9.22
C SER A 42 16.93 7.47 8.35
N LEU A 43 15.75 6.97 7.93
CA LEU A 43 15.67 5.87 6.96
C LEU A 43 16.26 6.24 5.60
N ALA A 44 15.99 7.45 5.09
CA ALA A 44 16.51 7.91 3.81
C ALA A 44 18.05 7.95 3.81
N HIS A 45 18.65 8.52 4.85
CA HIS A 45 20.10 8.58 4.99
C HIS A 45 20.71 7.19 5.23
N MET A 46 20.07 6.34 6.03
CA MET A 46 20.48 4.95 6.22
C MET A 46 20.44 4.15 4.91
N PHE A 47 19.38 4.25 4.13
CA PHE A 47 19.23 3.52 2.86
C PHE A 47 20.27 3.94 1.83
N ALA A 48 20.65 5.22 1.84
CA ALA A 48 21.74 5.72 1.00
C ALA A 48 23.11 5.09 1.32
N ARG A 49 23.27 4.47 2.51
CA ARG A 49 24.47 3.69 2.85
C ARG A 49 24.45 2.27 2.27
N PHE A 50 23.36 1.80 1.68
CA PHE A 50 23.20 0.43 1.18
C PHE A 50 23.18 0.39 -0.36
N PRO A 51 24.34 0.51 -1.05
CA PRO A 51 24.39 0.65 -2.50
C PRO A 51 23.91 -0.60 -3.28
N ARG A 52 23.83 -1.76 -2.62
CA ARG A 52 23.35 -3.03 -3.19
C ARG A 52 21.96 -3.43 -2.67
N LEU A 53 21.24 -2.51 -2.05
CA LEU A 53 19.88 -2.76 -1.58
C LEU A 53 18.96 -3.10 -2.77
N GLN A 54 18.31 -4.26 -2.70
CA GLN A 54 17.40 -4.81 -3.70
C GLN A 54 15.98 -4.95 -3.17
N GLU A 55 15.81 -5.15 -1.86
CA GLU A 55 14.51 -5.40 -1.24
C GLU A 55 14.33 -4.55 0.02
N VAL A 56 13.17 -3.92 0.16
CA VAL A 56 12.75 -3.22 1.38
C VAL A 56 11.35 -3.65 1.77
N HIS A 57 11.21 -4.14 2.99
CA HIS A 57 9.93 -4.40 3.64
C HIS A 57 9.80 -3.51 4.87
N TYR A 58 8.84 -2.60 4.84
CA TYR A 58 8.60 -1.65 5.90
C TYR A 58 7.14 -1.71 6.38
N GLU A 59 6.94 -1.99 7.65
CA GLU A 59 5.62 -2.16 8.26
C GLU A 59 5.41 -1.13 9.41
N PRO A 60 5.36 0.17 9.09
CA PRO A 60 5.19 1.21 10.09
C PRO A 60 3.78 1.21 10.67
N TRP A 61 3.65 1.68 11.91
CA TRP A 61 2.35 2.10 12.46
C TRP A 61 2.00 3.50 11.95
N ARG A 62 0.72 3.80 11.65
CA ARG A 62 0.24 5.16 11.28
C ARG A 62 0.42 6.19 12.40
N GLU A 63 0.43 7.46 12.05
CA GLU A 63 0.29 8.56 13.02
C GLU A 63 -1.16 9.09 13.02
N TRP A 64 -1.43 10.05 13.90
CA TRP A 64 -2.73 10.68 14.05
C TRP A 64 -2.65 12.19 13.83
N ASP A 65 -3.75 12.75 13.31
CA ASP A 65 -3.96 14.19 13.16
C ASP A 65 -2.80 14.95 12.47
N LEU A 66 -2.31 16.05 13.04
CA LEU A 66 -1.25 16.89 12.48
C LEU A 66 0.06 16.13 12.26
N TYR A 67 0.35 15.12 13.09
CA TYR A 67 1.54 14.28 12.94
C TYR A 67 1.48 13.40 11.70
N GLN A 68 0.28 13.00 11.24
CA GLN A 68 0.15 12.27 9.99
C GLN A 68 0.54 13.14 8.80
N ARG A 69 0.19 14.43 8.78
CA ARG A 69 0.61 15.35 7.69
C ARG A 69 2.13 15.52 7.64
N HIS A 70 2.76 15.71 8.79
CA HIS A 70 4.23 15.80 8.88
C HIS A 70 4.89 14.49 8.42
N THR A 71 4.33 13.36 8.82
CA THR A 71 4.79 12.05 8.35
C THR A 71 4.65 11.91 6.83
N ASP A 72 3.50 12.29 6.26
CA ASP A 72 3.27 12.19 4.82
C ASP A 72 4.27 13.07 4.04
N GLY A 73 4.73 14.19 4.62
CA GLY A 73 5.88 14.95 4.13
C GLY A 73 7.19 14.15 4.17
N GLY A 74 7.50 13.51 5.30
CA GLY A 74 8.69 12.65 5.43
C GLY A 74 8.69 11.44 4.49
N TYR A 75 7.52 10.88 4.15
CA TYR A 75 7.44 9.78 3.19
C TYR A 75 7.82 10.24 1.78
N GLN A 76 7.41 11.45 1.39
CA GLN A 76 7.83 12.02 0.11
C GLN A 76 9.36 12.12 0.04
N TYR A 77 9.99 12.62 1.11
CA TYR A 77 11.46 12.68 1.19
C TYR A 77 12.12 11.30 1.13
N LEU A 78 11.60 10.32 1.87
CA LEU A 78 12.12 8.95 1.84
C LEU A 78 12.05 8.33 0.45
N PHE A 79 10.90 8.41 -0.21
CA PHE A 79 10.71 7.83 -1.54
C PHE A 79 11.49 8.56 -2.64
N GLU A 80 11.65 9.87 -2.51
CA GLU A 80 12.56 10.65 -3.35
C GLU A 80 14.01 10.19 -3.15
N SER A 81 14.47 10.02 -1.91
CA SER A 81 15.82 9.53 -1.63
C SER A 81 16.07 8.13 -2.19
N ILE A 82 15.10 7.21 -2.06
CA ILE A 82 15.17 5.86 -2.63
C ILE A 82 15.37 5.91 -4.14
N GLN A 83 14.64 6.77 -4.84
CA GLN A 83 14.72 6.91 -6.29
C GLN A 83 16.13 7.30 -6.77
N HIS A 84 16.82 8.14 -5.99
CA HIS A 84 18.16 8.64 -6.31
C HIS A 84 19.27 7.70 -5.84
N SER A 85 19.15 7.16 -4.64
CA SER A 85 20.24 6.46 -3.95
C SER A 85 20.21 4.95 -4.15
N ASN A 86 19.03 4.35 -4.31
CA ASN A 86 18.86 2.89 -4.35
C ASN A 86 18.45 2.41 -5.75
N ILE A 87 19.32 2.70 -6.73
CA ILE A 87 19.09 2.37 -8.15
C ILE A 87 18.91 0.87 -8.44
N ASN A 88 19.37 0.01 -7.53
CA ASN A 88 19.29 -1.46 -7.63
C ASN A 88 18.05 -2.03 -6.92
N LEU A 89 17.20 -1.18 -6.33
CA LEU A 89 15.99 -1.62 -5.65
C LEU A 89 15.03 -2.26 -6.65
N LYS A 90 14.58 -3.47 -6.33
CA LYS A 90 13.66 -4.28 -7.14
C LYS A 90 12.31 -4.46 -6.47
N GLU A 91 12.32 -4.61 -5.14
CA GLU A 91 11.11 -4.84 -4.36
C GLU A 91 10.96 -3.79 -3.25
N LEU A 92 9.77 -3.18 -3.22
CA LEU A 92 9.35 -2.29 -2.15
C LEU A 92 7.99 -2.72 -1.61
N VAL A 93 7.95 -3.13 -0.35
CA VAL A 93 6.73 -3.47 0.38
C VAL A 93 6.59 -2.50 1.54
N VAL A 94 5.54 -1.70 1.53
CA VAL A 94 5.18 -0.77 2.61
C VAL A 94 3.76 -1.05 3.06
N PHE A 95 3.60 -1.40 4.34
CA PHE A 95 2.29 -1.64 4.96
C PHE A 95 2.13 -0.69 6.16
N GLU A 96 1.43 0.42 5.95
CA GLU A 96 1.15 1.36 7.05
C GLU A 96 -0.01 0.83 7.88
N ASN A 97 0.32 0.14 8.97
CA ASN A 97 -0.68 -0.49 9.81
C ASN A 97 -1.42 0.51 10.71
N PHE A 98 -2.63 0.14 11.11
CA PHE A 98 -3.45 0.88 12.07
C PHE A 98 -4.46 -0.04 12.75
N ASN A 99 -5.16 0.47 13.75
CA ASN A 99 -6.30 -0.21 14.37
C ASN A 99 -7.50 0.75 14.41
N GLN A 100 -8.64 0.33 13.84
CA GLN A 100 -9.84 1.16 13.72
C GLN A 100 -10.53 1.45 15.06
N GLN A 101 -10.25 0.64 16.08
CA GLN A 101 -10.84 0.78 17.40
C GLN A 101 -10.10 1.81 18.26
N TYR A 102 -8.81 2.01 18.03
CA TYR A 102 -8.00 2.94 18.83
C TYR A 102 -8.55 4.38 18.83
N PRO A 103 -8.95 4.99 17.69
CA PRO A 103 -9.55 6.32 17.71
C PRO A 103 -10.86 6.39 18.50
N VAL A 104 -11.64 5.30 18.56
CA VAL A 104 -12.90 5.24 19.33
C VAL A 104 -12.60 5.30 20.82
N THR A 105 -11.65 4.47 21.25
CA THR A 105 -11.17 4.43 22.62
C THR A 105 -10.55 5.77 23.01
N MET A 106 -9.66 6.33 22.17
CA MET A 106 -8.95 7.58 22.47
C MET A 106 -9.86 8.81 22.54
N ARG A 107 -10.91 8.90 21.70
CA ARG A 107 -11.93 9.96 21.81
C ARG A 107 -12.66 9.97 23.15
N ARG A 108 -12.72 8.83 23.87
CA ARG A 108 -13.33 8.76 25.21
C ARG A 108 -12.40 9.24 26.32
N PHE A 109 -11.09 9.31 26.07
CA PHE A 109 -10.09 9.61 27.11
C PHE A 109 -9.55 11.04 27.08
N ILE A 110 -9.97 11.90 26.14
CA ILE A 110 -9.49 13.28 26.03
C ILE A 110 -10.67 14.26 26.02
N ASP A 111 -11.00 14.78 27.20
CA ASP A 111 -11.71 16.05 27.50
C ASP A 111 -12.94 16.46 26.67
N GLY A 112 -13.67 15.52 26.06
CA GLY A 112 -15.00 15.77 25.49
C GLY A 112 -15.03 16.69 24.26
N VAL A 113 -13.89 17.02 23.65
CA VAL A 113 -13.79 17.82 22.43
C VAL A 113 -13.53 16.90 21.24
N GLU A 114 -14.35 16.99 20.18
CA GLU A 114 -14.10 16.29 18.92
C GLU A 114 -12.79 16.80 18.29
N GLN A 115 -11.70 16.05 18.46
CA GLN A 115 -10.48 16.29 17.70
C GLN A 115 -10.71 15.87 16.24
N THR A 116 -10.78 16.87 15.35
CA THR A 116 -10.54 16.70 13.92
C THR A 116 -9.17 16.04 13.72
N GLY A 117 -9.07 14.93 12.98
CA GLY A 117 -7.78 14.32 12.59
C GLY A 117 -7.50 12.90 13.11
N CYS A 118 -8.30 12.37 14.04
CA CYS A 118 -8.26 10.96 14.47
C CYS A 118 -9.26 10.10 13.68
N ASP A 119 -9.10 10.05 12.35
CA ASP A 119 -10.00 9.28 11.48
C ASP A 119 -9.79 7.78 11.65
N ARG A 120 -10.90 7.02 11.74
CA ARG A 120 -10.86 5.55 11.80
C ARG A 120 -10.25 4.92 10.54
N ILE A 121 -10.23 5.66 9.45
CA ILE A 121 -9.79 5.19 8.13
C ILE A 121 -8.66 6.10 7.65
N ARG A 122 -7.46 5.54 7.50
CA ARG A 122 -6.29 6.24 6.97
C ARG A 122 -6.61 6.85 5.60
N ASN A 123 -6.52 8.17 5.45
CA ASN A 123 -6.64 8.89 4.17
C ASN A 123 -5.26 9.17 3.56
N PRO A 124 -4.80 8.42 2.54
CA PRO A 124 -3.48 8.64 1.96
C PRO A 124 -3.35 10.03 1.35
N ASP A 125 -2.20 10.67 1.55
CA ASP A 125 -1.89 11.95 0.93
C ASP A 125 -1.63 11.75 -0.58
N PRO A 126 -2.24 12.56 -1.47
CA PRO A 126 -2.04 12.45 -2.92
C PRO A 126 -0.57 12.57 -3.35
N ALA A 127 0.22 13.40 -2.67
CA ALA A 127 1.63 13.60 -2.98
C ALA A 127 2.46 12.35 -2.66
N VAL A 128 2.13 11.62 -1.58
CA VAL A 128 2.75 10.31 -1.26
C VAL A 128 2.41 9.29 -2.34
N GLY A 129 1.16 9.22 -2.79
CA GLY A 129 0.74 8.32 -3.88
C GLY A 129 1.50 8.57 -5.18
N LYS A 130 1.69 9.84 -5.56
CA LYS A 130 2.47 10.25 -6.73
C LYS A 130 3.95 9.92 -6.58
N MET A 131 4.51 10.14 -5.40
CA MET A 131 5.92 9.84 -5.13
C MET A 131 6.17 8.33 -5.20
N ILE A 132 5.31 7.50 -4.61
CA ILE A 132 5.41 6.04 -4.73
C ILE A 132 5.34 5.60 -6.19
N ALA A 133 4.44 6.17 -6.99
CA ALA A 133 4.38 5.89 -8.43
C ALA A 133 5.70 6.21 -9.13
N LEU A 134 6.29 7.37 -8.85
CA LEU A 134 7.58 7.78 -9.41
C LEU A 134 8.75 6.88 -8.96
N THR A 135 8.83 6.55 -7.68
CA THR A 135 9.85 5.65 -7.12
C THR A 135 9.71 4.24 -7.71
N SER A 136 8.50 3.82 -8.06
CA SER A 136 8.21 2.48 -8.56
C SER A 136 8.61 2.21 -10.01
N LEU A 137 8.97 3.23 -10.80
CA LEU A 137 9.25 3.09 -12.24
C LEU A 137 10.35 2.06 -12.56
N LYS A 138 11.30 1.83 -11.64
CA LYS A 138 12.40 0.88 -11.82
C LYS A 138 12.15 -0.48 -11.16
N LEU A 139 11.13 -0.60 -10.32
CA LEU A 139 10.88 -1.77 -9.49
C LEU A 139 10.35 -2.95 -10.32
N GLU A 140 10.58 -4.15 -9.81
CA GLU A 140 9.98 -5.41 -10.26
C GLU A 140 8.71 -5.71 -9.45
N HIS A 141 8.70 -5.36 -8.16
CA HIS A 141 7.58 -5.61 -7.25
C HIS A 141 7.29 -4.39 -6.36
N LEU A 142 6.02 -3.98 -6.30
CA LEU A 142 5.54 -2.95 -5.38
C LEU A 142 4.31 -3.46 -4.63
N ALA A 143 4.33 -3.32 -3.30
CA ALA A 143 3.13 -3.37 -2.48
C ALA A 143 3.08 -2.13 -1.58
N ALA A 144 2.09 -1.26 -1.77
CA ALA A 144 1.90 -0.05 -0.96
C ALA A 144 0.49 -0.07 -0.34
N SER A 145 0.40 -0.65 0.85
CA SER A 145 -0.86 -0.83 1.58
C SER A 145 -1.07 0.30 2.59
N PHE A 146 -2.21 0.98 2.47
CA PHE A 146 -2.70 2.10 3.28
C PHE A 146 -1.86 3.38 3.26
N ILE A 147 -0.61 3.30 2.79
CA ILE A 147 0.27 4.46 2.63
C ILE A 147 -0.03 5.28 1.35
N ALA A 148 -0.54 4.63 0.31
CA ALA A 148 -0.92 5.26 -0.95
C ALA A 148 -2.31 4.81 -1.40
N GLY A 149 -3.07 5.76 -1.96
CA GLY A 149 -4.33 5.49 -2.62
C GLY A 149 -4.11 5.19 -4.10
N ALA A 150 -4.75 4.12 -4.60
CA ALA A 150 -4.62 3.70 -5.99
C ALA A 150 -5.00 4.81 -6.99
N SER A 151 -6.03 5.61 -6.70
CA SER A 151 -6.42 6.75 -7.56
C SER A 151 -5.28 7.73 -7.79
N HIS A 152 -4.52 8.07 -6.74
CA HIS A 152 -3.39 9.01 -6.85
C HIS A 152 -2.15 8.38 -7.49
N PHE A 153 -1.93 7.09 -7.27
CA PHE A 153 -0.87 6.34 -7.96
C PHE A 153 -1.10 6.32 -9.48
N PHE A 154 -2.36 6.16 -9.92
CA PHE A 154 -2.73 6.13 -11.33
C PHE A 154 -2.96 7.50 -11.97
N GLU A 155 -2.59 8.61 -11.31
CA GLU A 155 -2.46 9.93 -11.95
C GLU A 155 -1.20 9.97 -12.84
N ILE A 156 -1.18 9.11 -13.86
CA ILE A 156 -0.03 8.78 -14.71
C ILE A 156 0.40 10.02 -15.51
N ARG A 157 1.71 10.27 -15.54
CA ARG A 157 2.31 11.25 -16.46
C ARG A 157 2.65 10.59 -17.81
N PRO A 158 2.58 11.33 -18.94
CA PRO A 158 2.89 10.78 -20.26
C PRO A 158 4.24 10.05 -20.34
N ALA A 159 5.28 10.59 -19.70
CA ALA A 159 6.64 10.04 -19.71
C ALA A 159 6.90 8.87 -18.74
N TRP A 160 5.91 8.47 -17.92
CA TRP A 160 6.09 7.39 -16.95
C TRP A 160 5.84 6.03 -17.58
N GLU A 161 6.78 5.11 -17.41
CA GLU A 161 6.73 3.73 -17.84
C GLU A 161 7.36 2.82 -16.78
N TRP A 162 6.86 1.59 -16.68
CA TRP A 162 7.30 0.59 -15.72
C TRP A 162 7.82 -0.65 -16.47
N PRO A 163 9.02 -0.58 -17.06
CA PRO A 163 9.53 -1.65 -17.92
C PRO A 163 9.71 -2.99 -17.19
N ASN A 164 9.89 -2.96 -15.87
CA ASN A 164 10.22 -4.14 -15.07
C ASN A 164 9.10 -4.61 -14.14
N LEU A 165 8.07 -3.79 -13.89
CA LEU A 165 7.09 -4.06 -12.84
C LEU A 165 6.22 -5.27 -13.22
N ALA A 166 6.37 -6.35 -12.46
CA ALA A 166 5.66 -7.61 -12.63
C ALA A 166 4.50 -7.75 -11.63
N SER A 167 4.65 -7.20 -10.42
CA SER A 167 3.61 -7.24 -9.38
C SER A 167 3.34 -5.85 -8.80
N LEU A 168 2.07 -5.45 -8.77
CA LEU A 168 1.61 -4.20 -8.15
C LEU A 168 0.46 -4.48 -7.18
N VAL A 169 0.61 -4.10 -5.92
CA VAL A 169 -0.47 -4.17 -4.92
C VAL A 169 -0.68 -2.82 -4.27
N LEU A 170 -1.90 -2.30 -4.35
CA LEU A 170 -2.28 -0.98 -3.82
C LEU A 170 -3.57 -1.09 -3.01
N THR A 171 -3.79 -0.10 -2.14
CA THR A 171 -5.08 0.06 -1.46
C THR A 171 -5.92 1.18 -2.07
N SER A 172 -7.24 1.09 -1.99
CA SER A 172 -8.13 2.19 -2.34
C SER A 172 -9.36 2.27 -1.44
N LYS A 173 -9.61 3.46 -0.90
CA LYS A 173 -10.83 3.74 -0.12
C LYS A 173 -12.12 3.61 -0.95
N LEU A 174 -12.02 3.78 -2.26
CA LEU A 174 -13.17 3.72 -3.16
C LEU A 174 -13.79 2.32 -3.20
N LEU A 175 -13.06 1.28 -2.82
CA LEU A 175 -13.57 -0.09 -2.80
C LEU A 175 -14.44 -0.32 -1.55
N THR A 176 -15.61 0.30 -1.52
CA THR A 176 -16.67 0.15 -0.50
C THR A 176 -18.04 0.25 -1.19
N PRO A 177 -19.08 -0.47 -0.72
CA PRO A 177 -20.38 -0.51 -1.40
C PRO A 177 -21.10 0.84 -1.41
N ASP A 178 -20.79 1.72 -0.45
CA ASP A 178 -21.41 3.05 -0.32
C ASP A 178 -20.83 4.10 -1.29
N GLU A 179 -19.69 3.79 -1.94
CA GLU A 179 -19.03 4.74 -2.83
C GLU A 179 -19.62 4.74 -4.23
N ASN A 180 -19.40 5.85 -4.94
CA ASN A 180 -19.94 6.02 -6.27
C ASN A 180 -19.29 5.05 -7.26
N SER A 181 -20.11 4.16 -7.86
CA SER A 181 -19.68 3.22 -8.90
C SER A 181 -18.91 3.87 -10.06
N THR A 182 -19.24 5.11 -10.44
CA THR A 182 -18.51 5.88 -11.46
C THR A 182 -17.07 6.18 -11.03
N MET A 183 -16.82 6.44 -9.75
CA MET A 183 -15.47 6.69 -9.23
C MET A 183 -14.63 5.41 -9.19
N ILE A 184 -15.24 4.28 -8.81
CA ILE A 184 -14.59 2.96 -8.89
C ILE A 184 -14.21 2.65 -10.35
N GLY A 185 -15.16 2.80 -11.27
CA GLY A 185 -14.92 2.59 -12.71
C GLY A 185 -13.84 3.51 -13.28
N ALA A 186 -13.82 4.79 -12.89
CA ALA A 186 -12.79 5.73 -13.29
C ALA A 186 -11.38 5.31 -12.81
N MET A 187 -11.26 4.89 -11.54
CA MET A 187 -10.00 4.38 -10.99
C MET A 187 -9.55 3.11 -11.72
N LEU A 188 -10.45 2.16 -11.98
CA LEU A 188 -10.12 0.90 -12.67
C LEU A 188 -9.73 1.12 -14.14
N ARG A 189 -10.29 2.12 -14.82
CA ARG A 189 -9.85 2.55 -16.16
C ARG A 189 -8.48 3.23 -16.13
N ALA A 190 -8.20 4.04 -15.10
CA ALA A 190 -6.86 4.61 -14.91
C ALA A 190 -5.83 3.50 -14.64
N ALA A 191 -6.20 2.48 -13.87
CA ALA A 191 -5.38 1.30 -13.64
C ALA A 191 -5.07 0.52 -14.93
N SER A 192 -6.07 0.33 -15.80
CA SER A 192 -5.83 -0.32 -17.11
C SER A 192 -4.90 0.51 -18.00
N ALA A 193 -5.05 1.84 -18.01
CA ALA A 193 -4.14 2.74 -18.71
C ALA A 193 -2.71 2.68 -18.16
N ALA A 194 -2.54 2.47 -16.85
CA ALA A 194 -1.22 2.24 -16.23
C ALA A 194 -0.63 0.90 -16.69
N ALA A 195 -1.44 -0.16 -16.70
CA ALA A 195 -1.04 -1.50 -17.09
C ALA A 195 -0.53 -1.55 -18.55
N MET A 196 -1.07 -0.71 -19.45
CA MET A 196 -0.56 -0.54 -20.83
C MET A 196 0.91 -0.08 -20.90
N LYS A 197 1.42 0.51 -19.81
CA LYS A 197 2.80 0.96 -19.68
C LYS A 197 3.66 0.04 -18.79
N MET A 198 3.15 -1.15 -18.48
CA MET A 198 3.79 -2.17 -17.64
C MET A 198 3.95 -3.47 -18.46
N PRO A 199 4.88 -3.53 -19.43
CA PRO A 199 4.96 -4.65 -20.38
C PRO A 199 5.25 -6.01 -19.73
N ARG A 200 5.79 -6.03 -18.51
CA ARG A 200 6.08 -7.23 -17.72
C ARG A 200 5.04 -7.53 -16.64
N LEU A 201 3.97 -6.75 -16.54
CA LEU A 201 2.94 -6.97 -15.52
C LEU A 201 2.37 -8.38 -15.61
N GLU A 202 2.39 -9.08 -14.48
CA GLU A 202 1.77 -10.39 -14.29
C GLU A 202 0.59 -10.30 -13.34
N THR A 203 0.66 -9.44 -12.32
CA THR A 203 -0.43 -9.25 -11.37
C THR A 203 -0.56 -7.79 -10.92
N MET A 204 -1.79 -7.28 -10.95
CA MET A 204 -2.17 -6.01 -10.34
C MET A 204 -3.34 -6.23 -9.38
N GLU A 205 -3.18 -5.83 -8.13
CA GLU A 205 -4.17 -5.97 -7.07
C GLU A 205 -4.49 -4.60 -6.46
N ILE A 206 -5.77 -4.24 -6.44
CA ILE A 206 -6.26 -3.07 -5.72
C ILE A 206 -7.24 -3.58 -4.69
N TRP A 207 -6.97 -3.34 -3.42
CA TRP A 207 -7.79 -3.91 -2.35
C TRP A 207 -8.17 -2.89 -1.28
N ASN A 208 -9.13 -3.27 -0.45
CA ASN A 208 -9.51 -2.55 0.75
C ASN A 208 -10.01 -3.53 1.80
N GLY A 209 -9.83 -3.18 3.07
CA GLY A 209 -10.13 -4.05 4.19
C GLY A 209 -10.44 -3.26 5.46
N ARG A 210 -11.54 -3.61 6.11
CA ARG A 210 -11.92 -3.16 7.47
C ARG A 210 -12.95 -4.14 8.05
N LYS A 211 -13.33 -3.97 9.31
CA LYS A 211 -14.41 -4.78 9.91
C LYS A 211 -15.67 -4.72 9.02
N GLY A 212 -16.20 -5.89 8.66
CA GLY A 212 -17.36 -6.09 7.78
C GLY A 212 -17.12 -5.81 6.29
N LEU A 213 -15.89 -5.51 5.87
CA LEU A 213 -15.63 -5.11 4.50
C LEU A 213 -14.29 -5.62 3.99
N ALA A 214 -14.35 -6.36 2.90
CA ALA A 214 -13.18 -6.72 2.12
C ALA A 214 -13.55 -6.63 0.64
N ALA A 215 -12.66 -6.06 -0.16
CA ALA A 215 -12.81 -6.01 -1.60
C ALA A 215 -11.44 -6.06 -2.27
N LEU A 216 -11.34 -6.81 -3.35
CA LEU A 216 -10.17 -6.97 -4.19
C LEU A 216 -10.60 -6.93 -5.64
N PHE A 217 -10.02 -6.00 -6.39
CA PHE A 217 -9.88 -6.10 -7.83
C PHE A 217 -8.50 -6.69 -8.12
N ARG A 218 -8.45 -7.78 -8.87
CA ARG A 218 -7.21 -8.40 -9.30
C ARG A 218 -7.21 -8.57 -10.82
N TYR A 219 -6.16 -8.12 -11.48
CA TYR A 219 -5.81 -8.52 -12.83
C TYR A 219 -4.64 -9.51 -12.77
N GLN A 220 -4.74 -10.62 -13.49
CA GLN A 220 -3.67 -11.61 -13.64
C GLN A 220 -3.45 -11.94 -15.11
N ALA A 221 -2.19 -11.91 -15.54
CA ALA A 221 -1.75 -12.29 -16.88
C ALA A 221 -1.00 -13.61 -16.87
N PHE A 222 -1.49 -14.57 -17.65
CA PHE A 222 -0.90 -15.89 -17.87
C PHE A 222 -0.24 -15.94 -19.24
N ARG A 223 1.01 -15.48 -19.32
CA ARG A 223 1.79 -15.38 -20.58
C ARG A 223 1.92 -16.71 -21.31
N ASN A 224 2.04 -17.82 -20.58
CA ASN A 224 2.21 -19.14 -21.19
C ASN A 224 0.95 -19.65 -21.91
N THR A 225 -0.23 -19.19 -21.49
CA THR A 225 -1.52 -19.61 -22.08
C THR A 225 -2.20 -18.51 -22.88
N HIS A 226 -1.56 -17.33 -23.01
CA HIS A 226 -2.12 -16.15 -23.66
C HIS A 226 -3.51 -15.77 -23.13
N GLN A 227 -3.65 -15.81 -21.80
CA GLN A 227 -4.90 -15.52 -21.11
C GLN A 227 -4.67 -14.50 -20.02
N ALA A 228 -5.68 -13.68 -19.75
CA ALA A 228 -5.75 -12.85 -18.57
C ALA A 228 -7.09 -13.04 -17.86
N VAL A 229 -7.09 -12.84 -16.55
CA VAL A 229 -8.28 -12.94 -15.72
C VAL A 229 -8.39 -11.70 -14.86
N ILE A 230 -9.57 -11.09 -14.85
CA ILE A 230 -9.97 -10.13 -13.83
C ILE A 230 -10.79 -10.88 -12.80
N VAL A 231 -10.40 -10.77 -11.54
CA VAL A 231 -11.13 -11.31 -10.40
C VAL A 231 -11.63 -10.14 -9.55
N TRP A 232 -12.93 -10.12 -9.31
CA TRP A 232 -13.53 -9.35 -8.22
C TRP A 232 -13.82 -10.28 -7.06
N ARG A 233 -13.17 -10.07 -5.91
CA ARG A 233 -13.40 -10.85 -4.69
C ARG A 233 -13.75 -9.91 -3.55
N GLY A 234 -14.92 -10.06 -2.93
CA GLY A 234 -15.29 -9.16 -1.84
C GLY A 234 -16.58 -9.53 -1.11
N THR A 235 -16.88 -8.78 -0.04
CA THR A 235 -18.10 -8.95 0.77
C THR A 235 -19.37 -8.46 0.04
N TRP A 236 -19.21 -7.85 -1.14
CA TRP A 236 -20.28 -7.38 -1.99
C TRP A 236 -19.93 -7.59 -3.47
N LYS A 237 -20.95 -7.56 -4.34
CA LYS A 237 -20.78 -7.73 -5.80
C LYS A 237 -20.63 -6.37 -6.47
N LEU A 238 -19.55 -6.17 -7.22
CA LEU A 238 -19.38 -4.99 -8.07
C LEU A 238 -19.98 -5.25 -9.45
N ALA A 239 -20.99 -4.45 -9.83
CA ALA A 239 -21.42 -4.37 -11.22
C ALA A 239 -20.41 -3.49 -12.00
N MET A 240 -19.44 -4.11 -12.67
CA MET A 240 -18.46 -3.36 -13.47
C MET A 240 -19.13 -2.76 -14.70
N GLU A 241 -18.90 -1.46 -14.93
CA GLU A 241 -19.40 -0.77 -16.11
C GLU A 241 -18.79 -1.38 -17.39
N PRO A 242 -19.55 -1.48 -18.50
CA PRO A 242 -19.03 -1.96 -19.78
C PRO A 242 -17.79 -1.21 -20.24
N SER A 243 -17.74 0.11 -20.00
CA SER A 243 -16.58 0.97 -20.33
C SER A 243 -15.31 0.56 -19.57
N THR A 244 -15.44 0.05 -18.35
CA THR A 244 -14.31 -0.45 -17.56
C THR A 244 -13.81 -1.77 -18.12
N ILE A 245 -14.72 -2.70 -18.43
CA ILE A 245 -14.37 -3.99 -19.05
C ILE A 245 -13.64 -3.76 -20.39
N GLN A 246 -14.20 -2.92 -21.26
CA GLN A 246 -13.60 -2.55 -22.55
C GLN A 246 -12.20 -1.95 -22.40
N ALA A 247 -11.95 -1.15 -21.37
CA ALA A 247 -10.64 -0.57 -21.13
C ALA A 247 -9.57 -1.61 -20.75
N TRP A 248 -9.96 -2.74 -20.14
CA TRP A 248 -9.07 -3.86 -19.87
C TRP A 248 -8.97 -4.82 -21.06
N GLU A 249 -10.05 -5.04 -21.80
CA GLU A 249 -10.01 -5.78 -23.08
C GLU A 249 -9.07 -5.10 -24.07
N ALA A 250 -9.02 -3.76 -24.07
CA ALA A 250 -8.12 -3.00 -24.92
C ALA A 250 -6.63 -3.35 -24.71
N LEU A 251 -6.26 -3.73 -23.49
CA LEU A 251 -4.91 -4.18 -23.16
C LEU A 251 -4.57 -5.51 -23.84
N MET A 252 -5.56 -6.37 -24.09
CA MET A 252 -5.35 -7.65 -24.78
C MET A 252 -4.98 -7.48 -26.25
N TYR A 253 -5.38 -6.37 -26.89
CA TYR A 253 -4.99 -6.10 -28.28
C TYR A 253 -3.48 -5.89 -28.45
N GLN A 254 -2.78 -5.40 -27.42
CA GLN A 254 -1.31 -5.32 -27.45
C GLN A 254 -0.64 -6.69 -27.46
N TYR A 255 -1.33 -7.72 -26.96
CA TYR A 255 -0.79 -9.07 -26.79
C TYR A 255 -1.28 -10.07 -27.86
N ASN A 256 -1.73 -9.60 -29.03
CA ASN A 256 -2.19 -10.44 -30.15
C ASN A 256 -3.44 -11.30 -29.84
N GLY A 257 -4.46 -10.72 -29.20
CA GLY A 257 -5.77 -11.37 -29.07
C GLY A 257 -5.88 -12.33 -27.89
N TRP A 258 -5.21 -12.00 -26.79
CA TRP A 258 -5.40 -12.70 -25.52
C TRP A 258 -6.87 -12.71 -25.10
N ARG A 259 -7.30 -13.80 -24.46
CA ARG A 259 -8.63 -13.89 -23.87
C ARG A 259 -8.61 -13.24 -22.49
N LEU A 260 -9.60 -12.38 -22.22
CA LEU A 260 -9.85 -11.82 -20.90
C LEU A 260 -11.10 -12.46 -20.29
N ASP A 261 -10.96 -13.13 -19.15
CA ASP A 261 -12.10 -13.65 -18.39
C ASP A 261 -12.40 -12.77 -17.16
N LEU A 262 -13.67 -12.67 -16.78
CA LEU A 262 -14.12 -11.97 -15.58
C LEU A 262 -14.73 -12.97 -14.59
N VAL A 263 -14.17 -13.03 -13.39
CA VAL A 263 -14.61 -13.90 -12.30
C VAL A 263 -15.07 -13.03 -11.13
N GLN A 264 -16.19 -13.40 -10.50
CA GLN A 264 -16.66 -12.79 -9.27
C GLN A 264 -16.77 -13.81 -8.16
N GLU A 265 -16.20 -13.48 -7.00
CA GLU A 265 -16.18 -14.30 -5.80
C GLU A 265 -16.75 -13.50 -4.63
N GLN A 266 -17.68 -14.11 -3.90
CA GLN A 266 -18.30 -13.47 -2.74
C GLN A 266 -17.70 -14.00 -1.45
N LEU A 267 -17.37 -13.09 -0.55
CA LEU A 267 -16.91 -13.37 0.80
C LEU A 267 -18.04 -13.16 1.80
N ASP A 268 -17.97 -13.90 2.91
CA ASP A 268 -18.83 -13.69 4.06
C ASP A 268 -18.36 -12.44 4.83
N GLU A 269 -19.26 -11.47 4.99
CA GLU A 269 -19.02 -10.26 5.77
C GLU A 269 -18.67 -10.58 7.23
N ALA A 270 -19.31 -11.59 7.82
CA ALA A 270 -19.10 -11.95 9.23
C ALA A 270 -17.70 -12.51 9.51
N ALA A 271 -17.02 -13.02 8.48
CA ALA A 271 -15.64 -13.48 8.59
C ALA A 271 -14.63 -12.34 8.64
N ILE A 272 -14.98 -11.14 8.16
CA ILE A 272 -14.05 -10.00 8.07
C ILE A 272 -14.13 -9.16 9.34
N LYS A 273 -13.30 -9.47 10.32
CA LYS A 273 -13.33 -8.76 11.60
C LYS A 273 -12.37 -7.58 11.68
N SER A 274 -11.32 -7.59 10.87
CA SER A 274 -10.33 -6.52 10.72
C SER A 274 -9.80 -6.42 9.28
N HIS A 275 -8.97 -5.41 9.02
CA HIS A 275 -8.15 -5.35 7.82
C HIS A 275 -7.12 -6.48 7.75
N GLY A 276 -6.68 -7.03 8.89
CA GLY A 276 -5.87 -8.25 8.92
C GLY A 276 -6.63 -9.46 8.37
N ASP A 277 -7.88 -9.64 8.79
CA ASP A 277 -8.72 -10.71 8.24
C ASP A 277 -9.04 -10.48 6.77
N ALA A 278 -9.22 -9.23 6.34
CA ALA A 278 -9.35 -8.91 4.93
C ALA A 278 -8.12 -9.38 4.12
N VAL A 279 -6.88 -9.11 4.58
CA VAL A 279 -5.66 -9.62 3.92
C VAL A 279 -5.69 -11.16 3.82
N HIS A 280 -6.09 -11.84 4.89
CA HIS A 280 -6.17 -13.30 4.91
C HIS A 280 -7.24 -13.86 3.93
N HIS A 281 -8.45 -13.31 3.95
CA HIS A 281 -9.59 -13.81 3.17
C HIS A 281 -9.58 -13.39 1.70
N LEU A 282 -8.91 -12.28 1.36
CA LEU A 282 -8.73 -11.84 -0.03
C LEU A 282 -7.67 -12.67 -0.78
N ILE A 283 -6.83 -13.42 -0.06
CA ILE A 283 -5.81 -14.31 -0.63
C ILE A 283 -4.94 -13.56 -1.64
N LEU A 284 -4.40 -12.39 -1.25
CA LEU A 284 -3.55 -11.55 -2.11
C LEU A 284 -2.37 -12.38 -2.65
N SER A 285 -2.02 -12.19 -3.93
CA SER A 285 -0.99 -13.00 -4.59
C SER A 285 0.42 -12.63 -4.15
N GLY A 286 0.63 -11.37 -3.74
CA GLY A 286 1.90 -10.86 -3.25
C GLY A 286 1.98 -10.79 -1.73
N GLN A 287 3.19 -10.75 -1.18
CA GLN A 287 3.39 -10.51 0.24
C GLN A 287 3.22 -9.01 0.57
N VAL A 288 2.01 -8.59 0.89
CA VAL A 288 1.74 -7.21 1.33
C VAL A 288 2.21 -6.92 2.75
N ILE A 289 2.37 -7.96 3.58
CA ILE A 289 2.82 -7.90 4.96
C ILE A 289 3.44 -9.25 5.35
N ARG A 290 4.40 -9.29 6.27
CA ARG A 290 4.97 -10.54 6.76
C ARG A 290 3.92 -11.36 7.53
N PRO A 291 3.92 -12.70 7.39
CA PRO A 291 2.94 -13.57 8.06
C PRO A 291 2.88 -13.39 9.58
N ILE A 292 4.02 -13.15 10.23
CA ILE A 292 4.06 -12.90 11.68
C ILE A 292 3.38 -11.58 12.06
N SER A 293 3.55 -10.53 11.26
CA SER A 293 2.93 -9.22 11.50
C SER A 293 1.44 -9.28 11.23
N LEU A 294 1.01 -10.02 10.19
CA LEU A 294 -0.41 -10.32 9.95
C LEU A 294 -1.05 -11.02 11.14
N TRP A 295 -0.41 -12.07 11.65
CA TRP A 295 -0.89 -12.78 12.83
C TRP A 295 -1.00 -11.85 14.05
N GLN A 296 -0.02 -10.95 14.26
CA GLN A 296 -0.08 -9.96 15.33
C GLN A 296 -1.29 -9.02 15.19
N ILE A 297 -1.60 -8.54 13.98
CA ILE A 297 -2.79 -7.71 13.73
C ILE A 297 -4.06 -8.47 14.09
N GLN A 298 -4.19 -9.72 13.66
CA GLN A 298 -5.38 -10.54 13.93
C GLN A 298 -5.54 -10.83 15.42
N ARG A 299 -4.46 -11.18 16.13
CA ARG A 299 -4.48 -11.39 17.59
C ARG A 299 -4.86 -10.12 18.35
N GLU A 300 -4.33 -8.97 17.93
CA GLU A 300 -4.65 -7.69 18.53
C GLU A 300 -6.14 -7.35 18.34
N GLN A 301 -6.69 -7.59 17.16
CA GLN A 301 -8.11 -7.40 16.89
C GLN A 301 -8.97 -8.28 17.81
N GLU A 302 -8.66 -9.57 17.90
CA GLU A 302 -9.40 -10.52 18.73
C GLU A 302 -9.38 -10.12 20.21
N ALA A 303 -8.24 -9.64 20.72
CA ALA A 303 -8.11 -9.21 22.11
C ALA A 303 -9.04 -8.03 22.45
N LEU A 304 -9.40 -7.22 21.47
CA LEU A 304 -10.28 -6.06 21.67
C LEU A 304 -11.76 -6.35 21.40
N GLU A 305 -12.11 -7.50 20.79
CA GLU A 305 -13.51 -7.87 20.48
C GLU A 305 -14.36 -8.21 21.71
N GLY A 306 -13.74 -8.48 22.86
CA GLY A 306 -14.42 -8.76 24.13
C GLY A 306 -14.29 -7.64 25.17
N VAL A 307 -13.71 -6.50 24.81
CA VAL A 307 -13.62 -5.35 25.71
C VAL A 307 -14.89 -4.52 25.49
N ASP A 308 -15.81 -4.57 26.46
CA ASP A 308 -16.95 -3.65 26.49
C ASP A 308 -16.41 -2.24 26.35
N THR A 309 -16.79 -1.57 25.26
CA THR A 309 -16.56 -0.15 25.13
C THR A 309 -17.47 0.55 26.14
N VAL A 310 -17.02 0.70 27.38
CA VAL A 310 -17.65 1.47 28.47
C VAL A 310 -17.74 2.94 28.09
#